data_AF-A0A1A9D3U8-F1
#
_entry.id   AF-A0A1A9D3U8-F1
#
_cell.length_a   1.000
_cell.length_b   1.000
_cell.length_c   1.000
_cell.angle_alpha   90.00
_cell.angle_beta   90.00
_cell.angle_gamma   90.00
#
_symmetry.space_group_name_H-M   'P 1'
#
loop_
_entity.id
_entity.type
_entity.pdbx_description
1 polymer ?
#
loop_
_entity_poly.entity_id
_entity_poly.type
_entity_poly.pdbx_seq_one_letter_code
_entity_poly.pdbx_strand_id
1 'polypeptide(L)'
;MTTLTALTATTDLDDTLDDLSGIHHGIDHIRHGLALLAASTHTADRLQTIIAALAGSDGADVLTAIAHTITHLTNPDTQPAVANLPAERRKACEHHGQLAAYNLQDPDLRTHTSNASAAISSY
;
A
#
# COMPACT_ATOMS: atom_id res chain seq x y z
N MET A 1 40.31 -5.69 -9.63
CA MET A 1 39.05 -6.29 -10.13
C MET A 1 38.52 -7.19 -9.04
N THR A 2 37.60 -6.67 -8.22
CA THR A 2 36.89 -7.47 -7.22
C THR A 2 35.42 -7.37 -7.60
N THR A 3 34.94 -8.39 -8.29
CA THR A 3 33.51 -8.59 -8.53
C THR A 3 32.87 -8.88 -7.18
N LEU A 4 32.31 -7.85 -6.55
CA LEU A 4 31.40 -8.01 -5.43
C LEU A 4 30.07 -8.45 -6.02
N THR A 5 29.87 -9.76 -6.10
CA THR A 5 28.55 -10.37 -6.29
C THR A 5 27.75 -10.02 -5.04
N ALA A 6 27.09 -8.87 -5.04
CA ALA A 6 26.03 -8.58 -4.09
C ALA A 6 24.90 -9.55 -4.45
N LEU A 7 24.82 -10.62 -3.67
CA LEU A 7 23.68 -11.50 -3.61
C LEU A 7 22.47 -10.61 -3.31
N THR A 8 21.72 -10.19 -4.34
CA THR A 8 20.41 -9.59 -4.16
C THR A 8 19.55 -10.69 -3.57
N ALA A 9 19.46 -10.73 -2.24
CA ALA A 9 18.41 -11.50 -1.59
C ALA A 9 17.11 -10.96 -2.18
N THR A 10 16.45 -11.76 -3.01
CA THR A 10 15.07 -11.49 -3.38
C THR A 10 14.31 -11.42 -2.07
N THR A 11 13.90 -10.21 -1.75
CA THR A 11 13.13 -9.93 -0.54
C THR A 11 11.68 -10.30 -0.80
N ASP A 12 10.89 -10.56 0.25
CA ASP A 12 9.44 -10.73 0.12
C ASP A 12 8.79 -9.55 -0.66
N LEU A 13 9.43 -8.37 -0.63
CA LEU A 13 9.05 -7.21 -1.42
C LEU A 13 9.29 -7.43 -2.92
N ASP A 14 10.43 -7.98 -3.35
CA ASP A 14 10.74 -8.18 -4.77
C ASP A 14 9.74 -9.13 -5.43
N ASP A 15 9.45 -10.26 -4.78
CA ASP A 15 8.47 -11.24 -5.25
C ASP A 15 7.05 -10.61 -5.33
N THR A 16 6.67 -9.83 -4.31
CA THR A 16 5.39 -9.10 -4.31
C THR A 16 5.30 -8.08 -5.44
N LEU A 17 6.39 -7.35 -5.72
CA LEU A 17 6.41 -6.36 -6.80
C LEU A 17 6.31 -7.06 -8.17
N ASP A 18 6.97 -8.19 -8.37
CA ASP A 18 6.89 -8.96 -9.61
C ASP A 18 5.48 -9.51 -9.86
N ASP A 19 4.80 -10.01 -8.82
CA ASP A 19 3.41 -10.50 -8.91
C ASP A 19 2.41 -9.38 -9.29
N LEU A 20 2.71 -8.12 -8.95
CA LEU A 20 1.87 -6.97 -9.28
C LEU A 20 2.09 -6.43 -10.71
N SER A 21 3.13 -6.90 -11.40
CA SER A 21 3.54 -6.37 -12.71
C SER A 21 2.48 -6.60 -13.79
N GLY A 22 2.11 -5.53 -14.51
CA GLY A 22 1.26 -5.61 -15.70
C GLY A 22 -0.24 -5.76 -15.42
N ILE A 23 -0.68 -5.69 -14.15
CA ILE A 23 -2.12 -5.72 -13.80
C ILE A 23 -2.82 -4.46 -14.32
N HIS A 24 -2.23 -3.28 -14.08
CA HIS A 24 -2.76 -1.99 -14.48
C HIS A 24 -1.66 -0.92 -14.41
N HIS A 25 -1.65 0.05 -15.33
CA HIS A 25 -0.63 1.11 -15.37
C HIS A 25 -0.50 1.89 -14.04
N GLY A 26 -1.62 2.09 -13.33
CA GLY A 26 -1.62 2.71 -12.01
C GLY A 26 -0.91 1.86 -10.94
N ILE A 27 -1.05 0.54 -11.00
CA ILE A 27 -0.36 -0.41 -10.11
C ILE A 27 1.12 -0.46 -10.46
N ASP A 28 1.49 -0.42 -11.75
CA ASP A 28 2.89 -0.36 -12.17
C ASP A 28 3.60 0.90 -11.65
N HIS A 29 2.92 2.04 -11.61
CA HIS A 29 3.47 3.26 -11.00
C HIS A 29 3.67 3.13 -9.49
N ILE A 30 2.71 2.53 -8.78
CA ILE A 30 2.85 2.24 -7.34
C ILE A 30 4.04 1.31 -7.12
N ARG A 31 4.12 0.22 -7.89
CA ARG A 31 5.22 -0.75 -7.85
C ARG A 31 6.58 -0.07 -8.03
N HIS A 32 6.70 0.79 -9.05
CA HIS A 32 7.94 1.53 -9.29
C HIS A 32 8.27 2.48 -8.14
N GLY A 33 7.26 3.16 -7.57
CA GLY A 33 7.44 4.02 -6.40
C GLY A 33 7.94 3.24 -5.17
N LEU A 34 7.37 2.07 -4.89
CA LEU A 34 7.79 1.21 -3.78
C LEU A 34 9.24 0.71 -3.97
N ALA A 35 9.59 0.27 -5.18
CA ALA A 35 10.96 -0.13 -5.52
C ALA A 35 11.95 1.02 -5.32
N LEU A 36 11.58 2.24 -5.75
CA LEU A 36 12.41 3.43 -5.57
C LEU A 36 12.59 3.77 -4.09
N LEU A 37 11.53 3.71 -3.29
CA LEU A 37 11.60 3.96 -1.84
C LEU A 37 12.54 2.96 -1.15
N ALA A 38 12.47 1.68 -1.51
CA ALA A 38 13.30 0.63 -0.91
C ALA A 38 14.79 0.71 -1.33
N ALA A 39 15.07 1.06 -2.59
CA ALA A 39 16.45 1.13 -3.11
C ALA A 39 17.18 2.43 -2.74
N SER A 40 16.46 3.46 -2.28
CA SER A 40 17.04 4.77 -1.98
C SER A 40 17.72 4.80 -0.61
N THR A 41 18.82 5.55 -0.51
CA THR A 41 19.40 5.92 0.79
C THR A 41 18.65 7.10 1.38
N HIS A 42 18.21 6.98 2.64
CA HIS A 42 17.43 8.02 3.32
C HIS A 42 18.18 8.59 4.52
N THR A 43 17.96 9.87 4.82
CA THR A 43 18.30 10.44 6.13
C THR A 43 17.27 9.98 7.17
N ALA A 44 17.62 10.05 8.46
CA ALA A 44 16.71 9.67 9.54
C ALA A 44 15.36 10.41 9.45
N ASP A 45 15.38 11.74 9.35
CA ASP A 45 14.18 12.57 9.24
C ASP A 45 13.31 12.20 8.02
N ARG A 46 13.96 11.95 6.88
CA ARG A 46 13.25 11.60 5.64
C ARG A 46 12.63 10.21 5.77
N LEU A 47 13.35 9.25 6.34
CA LEU A 47 12.88 7.88 6.52
C LEU A 47 11.68 7.84 7.48
N GLN A 48 11.75 8.58 8.59
CA GLN A 48 10.64 8.73 9.53
C GLN A 48 9.37 9.21 8.81
N THR A 49 9.50 10.28 8.02
CA THR A 49 8.40 10.86 7.26
C THR A 49 7.84 9.87 6.23
N ILE A 50 8.70 9.13 5.52
CA ILE A 50 8.28 8.13 4.54
C ILE A 50 7.48 7.01 5.22
N ILE A 51 7.97 6.45 6.31
CA ILE A 51 7.31 5.35 7.03
C ILE A 51 5.93 5.82 7.53
N ALA A 52 5.85 7.02 8.11
CA ALA A 52 4.58 7.59 8.54
C ALA A 52 3.60 7.81 7.37
N ALA A 53 4.10 8.30 6.23
CA ALA A 53 3.28 8.51 5.04
C ALA A 53 2.79 7.21 4.38
N LEU A 54 3.46 6.07 4.62
CA LEU A 54 3.03 4.77 4.08
C LEU A 54 1.84 4.19 4.86
N ALA A 55 1.93 4.12 6.19
CA ALA A 55 0.90 3.49 7.03
C ALA A 55 0.89 3.94 8.51
N GLY A 56 1.44 5.12 8.83
CA GLY A 56 1.56 5.59 10.21
C GLY A 56 0.80 6.88 10.52
N SER A 57 0.15 7.51 9.53
CA SER A 57 -0.55 8.79 9.68
C SER A 57 -2.03 8.60 9.38
N ASP A 58 -2.84 8.44 10.43
CA ASP A 58 -4.28 8.24 10.29
C ASP A 58 -4.94 9.32 9.42
N GLY A 59 -5.73 8.88 8.45
CA GLY A 59 -6.40 9.76 7.48
C GLY A 59 -5.54 10.37 6.38
N ALA A 60 -4.20 10.27 6.45
CA ALA A 60 -3.28 10.97 5.56
C ALA A 60 -2.06 10.13 5.13
N ASP A 61 -2.25 8.81 5.02
CA ASP A 61 -1.24 7.86 4.55
C ASP A 61 -1.69 7.07 3.30
N VAL A 62 -0.73 6.39 2.66
CA VAL A 62 -0.96 5.59 1.45
C VAL A 62 -1.95 4.46 1.71
N LEU A 63 -1.91 3.84 2.89
CA LEU A 63 -2.85 2.79 3.29
C LEU A 63 -4.30 3.30 3.29
N THR A 64 -4.54 4.50 3.81
CA THR A 64 -5.85 5.16 3.80
C THR A 64 -6.28 5.50 2.37
N ALA A 65 -5.37 5.96 1.51
CA ALA A 65 -5.66 6.20 0.09
C ALA A 65 -6.06 4.90 -0.65
N ILE A 66 -5.40 3.77 -0.33
CA ILE A 66 -5.76 2.44 -0.86
C ILE A 66 -7.16 2.03 -0.39
N ALA A 67 -7.48 2.20 0.90
CA ALA A 67 -8.80 1.90 1.45
C ALA A 67 -9.92 2.65 0.72
N HIS A 68 -9.72 3.95 0.47
CA HIS A 68 -10.67 4.76 -0.29
C HIS A 68 -10.77 4.33 -1.75
N THR A 69 -9.64 3.98 -2.37
CA THR A 69 -9.61 3.48 -3.75
C THR A 69 -10.40 2.19 -3.88
N ILE A 70 -10.23 1.23 -2.95
CA ILE A 70 -11.01 -0.01 -2.93
C ILE A 70 -12.50 0.30 -2.83
N THR A 71 -12.91 1.15 -1.88
CA THR A 71 -14.33 1.54 -1.72
C THR A 71 -14.88 2.15 -3.01
N HIS A 72 -14.11 3.02 -3.66
CA HIS A 72 -14.48 3.63 -4.94
C HIS A 72 -14.60 2.59 -6.07
N LEU A 73 -13.72 1.59 -6.11
CA LEU A 73 -13.73 0.54 -7.14
C LEU A 73 -14.83 -0.52 -6.93
N THR A 74 -15.30 -0.69 -5.70
CA THR A 74 -16.39 -1.63 -5.36
C THR A 74 -17.77 -0.98 -5.31
N ASN A 75 -17.86 0.34 -5.47
CA ASN A 75 -19.12 1.06 -5.42
C ASN A 75 -19.82 1.03 -6.81
N PRO A 76 -21.06 0.51 -6.90
CA PRO A 76 -21.80 0.48 -8.16
C PRO A 76 -22.13 1.85 -8.73
N ASP A 77 -22.17 2.91 -7.93
CA ASP A 77 -22.46 4.27 -8.40
C ASP A 77 -21.27 4.89 -9.14
N THR A 78 -20.06 4.43 -8.85
CA THR A 78 -18.81 4.93 -9.46
C THR A 78 -18.20 3.97 -10.47
N GLN A 79 -18.54 2.68 -10.41
CA GLN A 79 -17.99 1.66 -11.30
C GLN A 79 -19.07 0.92 -12.10
N PRO A 80 -19.18 1.19 -13.42
CA PRO A 80 -20.14 0.51 -14.28
C PRO A 80 -20.00 -1.02 -14.28
N ALA A 81 -18.78 -1.54 -14.13
CA ALA A 81 -18.53 -2.98 -14.06
C ALA A 81 -19.24 -3.64 -12.86
N VAL A 82 -19.31 -2.94 -11.72
CA VAL A 82 -20.03 -3.39 -10.52
C VAL A 82 -21.53 -3.15 -10.67
N ALA A 83 -21.91 -2.01 -11.25
CA ALA A 83 -23.32 -1.66 -11.53
C ALA A 83 -24.04 -2.71 -12.39
N ASN A 84 -23.32 -3.36 -13.31
CA ASN A 84 -23.88 -4.36 -14.21
C ASN A 84 -23.98 -5.78 -13.60
N LEU A 85 -23.53 -5.98 -12.36
CA LEU A 85 -23.65 -7.26 -11.67
C LEU A 85 -25.10 -7.54 -11.23
N PRO A 86 -25.48 -8.82 -11.08
CA PRO A 86 -26.70 -9.21 -10.37
C PRO A 86 -26.79 -8.55 -8.99
N ALA A 87 -28.00 -8.18 -8.55
CA ALA A 87 -28.21 -7.37 -7.35
C ALA A 87 -27.53 -7.93 -6.09
N GLU A 88 -27.59 -9.24 -5.88
CA GLU A 88 -26.92 -9.90 -4.74
C GLU A 88 -25.39 -9.75 -4.80
N ARG A 89 -24.79 -9.94 -5.98
CA ARG A 89 -23.34 -9.81 -6.18
C ARG A 89 -22.86 -8.37 -6.04
N ARG A 90 -23.67 -7.42 -6.50
CA ARG A 90 -23.41 -5.99 -6.35
C ARG A 90 -23.33 -5.60 -4.88
N LYS A 91 -24.35 -5.97 -4.10
CA LYS A 91 -24.40 -5.72 -2.66
C LYS A 91 -23.22 -6.39 -1.94
N ALA A 92 -22.88 -7.62 -2.31
CA ALA A 92 -21.74 -8.31 -1.73
C ALA A 92 -20.41 -7.61 -2.06
N CYS A 93 -20.21 -7.19 -3.32
CA CYS A 93 -19.01 -6.47 -3.75
C CYS A 93 -18.83 -5.17 -2.98
N GLU A 94 -19.88 -4.35 -2.89
CA GLU A 94 -19.87 -3.11 -2.13
C GLU A 94 -19.58 -3.35 -0.65
N HIS A 95 -20.26 -4.32 -0.03
CA HIS A 95 -20.06 -4.67 1.38
C HIS A 95 -18.62 -5.11 1.66
N HIS A 96 -18.02 -5.94 0.80
CA HIS A 96 -16.64 -6.37 0.96
C HIS A 96 -15.65 -5.22 0.76
N GLY A 97 -15.94 -4.26 -0.11
CA GLY A 97 -15.13 -3.04 -0.23
C GLY A 97 -15.16 -2.18 1.03
N GLN A 98 -16.34 -2.04 1.64
CA GLN A 98 -16.49 -1.33 2.92
C GLN A 98 -15.74 -2.04 4.06
N LEU A 99 -15.84 -3.38 4.13
CA LEU A 99 -15.09 -4.16 5.12
C LEU A 99 -13.58 -4.07 4.90
N ALA A 100 -13.12 -4.12 3.65
CA ALA A 100 -11.71 -3.94 3.33
C ALA A 100 -11.21 -2.55 3.78
N ALA A 101 -11.97 -1.49 3.50
CA ALA A 101 -11.61 -0.15 3.94
C ALA A 101 -11.59 -0.03 5.47
N TYR A 102 -12.57 -0.61 6.17
CA TYR A 102 -12.58 -0.65 7.63
C TYR A 102 -11.35 -1.35 8.20
N ASN A 103 -11.04 -2.55 7.71
CA ASN A 103 -9.90 -3.34 8.19
C ASN A 103 -8.55 -2.69 7.88
N LEU A 104 -8.40 -2.06 6.70
CA LEU A 104 -7.17 -1.33 6.36
C LEU A 104 -6.97 -0.07 7.20
N GLN A 105 -8.05 0.42 7.83
CA GLN A 105 -8.00 1.55 8.75
C GLN A 105 -7.97 1.10 10.22
N ASP A 106 -7.67 -0.16 10.50
CA ASP A 106 -7.51 -0.65 11.87
C ASP A 106 -6.34 0.09 12.57
N PRO A 107 -6.58 0.71 13.75
CA PRO A 107 -5.52 1.35 14.54
C PRO A 107 -4.33 0.44 14.88
N ASP A 108 -4.54 -0.87 15.00
CA ASP A 108 -3.47 -1.82 15.33
C ASP A 108 -2.43 -1.90 14.19
N LEU A 109 -2.89 -1.83 12.93
CA LEU A 109 -1.99 -1.80 11.76
C LEU A 109 -1.10 -0.55 11.77
N ARG A 110 -1.63 0.59 12.23
CA ARG A 110 -0.89 1.85 12.27
C ARG A 110 0.06 1.93 13.43
N THR A 111 -0.33 1.41 14.59
CA THR A 111 0.45 1.52 15.84
C THR A 111 1.88 1.03 15.67
N HIS A 112 2.09 -0.12 15.00
CA HIS A 112 3.44 -0.64 14.76
C HIS A 112 4.26 0.24 13.82
N THR A 113 3.65 0.74 12.75
CA THR A 113 4.30 1.65 11.80
C THR A 113 4.66 2.98 12.44
N SER A 114 3.74 3.58 13.20
CA SER A 114 3.97 4.82 13.94
C SER A 114 5.07 4.65 14.98
N ASN A 115 5.09 3.53 15.71
CA ASN A 115 6.15 3.23 16.68
C ASN A 115 7.52 3.03 16.01
N ALA A 116 7.58 2.34 14.86
CA ALA A 116 8.81 2.19 14.08
C ALA A 116 9.33 3.53 13.57
N SER A 117 8.43 4.39 13.07
CA SER A 117 8.74 5.76 12.67
C SER A 117 9.30 6.58 13.85
N ALA A 118 8.63 6.54 15.01
CA ALA A 118 9.06 7.27 16.21
C ALA A 118 10.42 6.79 16.74
N ALA A 119 10.73 5.50 16.65
CA ALA A 119 12.00 4.94 17.11
C ALA A 119 13.21 5.54 16.36
N ILE A 120 13.05 5.93 15.09
CA ILE A 120 14.14 6.55 14.30
C ILE A 120 14.56 7.90 14.90
N SER A 121 13.61 8.68 15.42
CA SER A 121 13.86 10.00 16.04
C SER A 121 14.37 9.94 17.48
N SER A 122 14.41 8.74 18.08
CA SER A 122 14.86 8.55 19.47
C SER A 122 16.37 8.24 19.60
N TYR A 123 17.12 8.34 18.48
CA TYR A 123 18.56 8.12 18.36
C TYR A 123 19.30 9.43 18.10
#